data_AF-A0A8H5BH62-F1
#
_entry.id   AF-A0A8H5BH62-F1
#
_cell.length_a   1.000
_cell.length_b   1.000
_cell.length_c   1.000
_cell.angle_alpha   90.00
_cell.angle_beta   90.00
_cell.angle_gamma   90.00
#
_symmetry.space_group_name_H-M   'P 1'
#
loop_
_entity.id
_entity.type
_entity.pdbx_description
1 polymer ?
#
loop_
_entity_poly.entity_id
_entity_poly.type
_entity_poly.pdbx_seq_one_letter_code
_entity_poly.pdbx_strand_id
1 'polypeptide(L)'
;MAGSYSLSQAKHANGECSWGVSGDTGKIFDMKEYGLYESASVKIQTLKTDIEASRMILRVDDVQAVKKDREGEQAPNPEDMQPE
;
A
#
# COMPACT_ATOMS: atom_id res chain seq x y z
N MET A 1 -9.27 -14.89 -15.77
CA MET A 1 -8.23 -14.62 -14.76
C MET A 1 -7.87 -15.83 -13.89
N ALA A 2 -8.80 -16.68 -13.42
CA ALA A 2 -8.46 -17.81 -12.54
C ALA A 2 -7.43 -18.81 -13.10
N GLY A 3 -7.47 -19.09 -14.41
CA GLY A 3 -6.57 -20.06 -15.04
C GLY A 3 -5.12 -19.59 -15.24
N SER A 4 -4.85 -18.28 -15.30
CA SER A 4 -3.47 -17.77 -15.45
C SER A 4 -2.72 -17.76 -14.13
N TYR A 5 -3.41 -17.61 -12.99
CA TYR A 5 -2.76 -17.69 -11.69
C TYR A 5 -2.29 -19.13 -11.37
N SER A 6 -3.15 -20.13 -11.57
CA SER A 6 -2.81 -21.54 -11.29
C SER A 6 -1.64 -22.03 -12.14
N LEU A 7 -1.58 -21.62 -13.40
CA LEU A 7 -0.48 -21.99 -14.30
C LEU A 7 0.82 -21.24 -13.95
N SER A 8 0.75 -20.01 -13.44
CA SER A 8 1.94 -19.31 -12.93
C SER A 8 2.52 -20.03 -11.71
N GLN A 9 1.64 -20.45 -10.78
CA GLN A 9 2.04 -21.19 -9.60
C GLN A 9 2.64 -22.56 -9.96
N ALA A 10 2.05 -23.28 -10.93
CA ALA A 10 2.58 -24.55 -11.41
C ALA A 10 4.00 -24.41 -11.99
N LYS A 11 4.27 -23.34 -12.74
CA LYS A 11 5.62 -23.06 -13.28
C LYS A 11 6.61 -22.65 -12.20
N HIS A 12 6.19 -21.85 -11.23
CA HIS A 12 7.01 -21.49 -10.07
C HIS A 12 7.35 -22.72 -9.22
N ALA A 13 6.41 -23.66 -9.06
CA ALA A 13 6.65 -24.94 -8.38
C ALA A 13 7.67 -25.82 -9.11
N ASN A 14 7.81 -25.67 -10.42
CA ASN A 14 8.82 -26.34 -11.24
C ASN A 14 10.20 -25.64 -11.22
N GLY A 15 10.37 -24.60 -10.40
CA GLY A 15 11.63 -23.87 -10.23
C GLY A 15 11.79 -22.65 -11.14
N GLU A 16 10.78 -22.32 -11.96
CA GLU A 16 10.86 -21.21 -12.91
C GLU A 16 10.27 -19.92 -12.29
N CYS A 17 11.12 -19.11 -11.65
CA CYS A 17 10.67 -17.93 -10.88
C CYS A 17 10.36 -16.66 -11.69
N SER A 18 10.63 -16.65 -13.00
CA SER A 18 10.48 -15.46 -13.85
C SER A 18 9.16 -15.37 -14.59
N TRP A 19 8.30 -16.37 -14.49
CA TRP A 19 6.97 -16.32 -15.10
C TRP A 19 6.08 -15.32 -14.36
N GLY A 20 5.43 -14.44 -15.11
CA GLY A 20 4.47 -13.48 -14.59
C GLY A 20 3.28 -13.30 -15.52
N VAL A 21 2.28 -12.56 -15.07
CA VAL A 21 1.05 -12.28 -15.83
C VAL A 21 1.16 -10.91 -16.49
N SER A 22 0.91 -10.83 -17.79
CA SER A 22 0.83 -9.57 -18.55
C SER A 22 -0.43 -8.80 -18.16
N GLY A 23 -0.29 -7.51 -17.84
CA GLY A 23 -1.41 -6.63 -17.47
C GLY A 23 -2.40 -6.37 -18.60
N ASP A 24 -1.92 -6.30 -19.85
CA ASP A 24 -2.76 -5.99 -21.01
C ASP A 24 -3.58 -7.19 -21.49
N THR A 25 -2.97 -8.38 -21.48
CA THR A 25 -3.56 -9.60 -22.08
C THR A 25 -4.07 -10.60 -21.04
N GLY A 26 -3.65 -10.48 -19.78
CA GLY A 26 -3.96 -11.43 -18.72
C GLY A 26 -3.37 -12.84 -18.90
N LYS A 27 -2.48 -13.02 -19.90
CA LYS A 27 -1.75 -14.27 -20.18
C LYS A 27 -0.41 -14.31 -19.45
N ILE A 28 0.14 -15.51 -19.31
CA ILE A 28 1.43 -15.71 -18.63
C ILE A 28 2.55 -15.65 -19.65
N PHE A 29 3.59 -14.89 -19.34
CA PHE A 29 4.82 -14.76 -20.13
C PHE A 29 6.03 -14.92 -19.22
N ASP A 30 7.15 -15.33 -19.81
CA ASP A 30 8.43 -15.23 -19.11
C ASP A 30 8.87 -13.76 -19.09
N MET A 31 9.00 -13.19 -17.89
CA MET A 31 9.41 -11.80 -17.73
C MET A 31 10.85 -11.55 -18.18
N LYS A 32 11.68 -12.62 -18.29
CA LYS A 32 13.02 -12.49 -18.86
C LYS A 32 12.98 -12.16 -20.35
N GLU A 33 12.19 -12.90 -21.11
CA GLU A 33 12.04 -12.73 -22.56
C GLU A 33 11.21 -11.49 -22.90
N TYR A 34 10.21 -11.19 -22.06
CA TYR A 34 9.43 -9.97 -22.17
C TYR A 34 10.26 -8.70 -21.89
N GLY A 35 11.43 -8.84 -21.27
CA GLY A 35 12.38 -7.76 -21.02
C GLY A 35 11.94 -6.77 -19.93
N LEU A 36 10.88 -7.08 -19.20
CA LEU A 36 10.33 -6.22 -18.14
C LEU A 36 10.91 -6.63 -16.79
N TYR A 37 11.98 -5.95 -16.39
CA TYR A 37 12.55 -6.07 -15.05
C TYR A 37 12.40 -4.78 -14.27
N GLU A 38 12.18 -4.94 -12.97
CA GLU A 38 12.24 -3.86 -11.99
C GLU A 38 13.45 -4.07 -11.07
N SER A 39 13.83 -3.03 -10.34
CA SER A 39 14.99 -3.09 -9.47
C SER A 39 14.79 -4.08 -8.31
N ALA A 40 15.75 -4.98 -8.12
CA ALA A 40 15.77 -5.87 -6.96
C ALA A 40 15.81 -5.09 -5.63
N SER A 41 16.46 -3.92 -5.59
CA SER A 41 16.52 -3.09 -4.39
C SER A 41 15.13 -2.60 -3.97
N VAL A 42 14.28 -2.26 -4.93
CA VAL A 42 12.90 -1.82 -4.66
C VAL A 42 12.08 -2.99 -4.10
N LYS A 43 12.13 -4.18 -4.72
CA LYS A 43 11.42 -5.36 -4.19
C LYS A 43 11.83 -5.71 -2.76
N ILE A 44 13.13 -5.70 -2.48
CA ILE A 44 13.66 -5.99 -1.15
C ILE A 44 13.17 -4.95 -0.15
N GLN A 45 13.20 -3.67 -0.52
CA GLN A 45 12.74 -2.59 0.35
C GLN A 45 11.25 -2.68 0.62
N THR A 46 10.43 -2.97 -0.40
CA THR A 46 8.99 -3.16 -0.25
C THR A 46 8.67 -4.24 0.78
N LEU A 47 9.33 -5.40 0.68
CA LEU A 47 9.10 -6.49 1.64
C LEU A 47 9.53 -6.13 3.07
N LYS A 48 10.66 -5.44 3.23
CA LYS A 48 11.13 -4.99 4.56
C LYS A 48 10.11 -4.05 5.20
N THR A 49 9.70 -3.03 4.46
CA THR A 49 8.77 -2.01 4.96
C THR A 49 7.38 -2.60 5.22
N ASP A 50 6.90 -3.52 4.38
CA ASP A 50 5.60 -4.16 4.56
C ASP A 50 5.54 -5.05 5.81
N ILE A 51 6.62 -5.81 6.07
CA ILE A 51 6.75 -6.61 7.29
C ILE A 51 6.81 -5.72 8.54
N GLU A 52 7.58 -4.62 8.50
CA GLU A 52 7.65 -3.67 9.60
C GLU A 52 6.30 -3.00 9.87
N ALA A 53 5.59 -2.56 8.82
CA ALA A 53 4.26 -1.97 8.93
C ALA A 53 3.22 -2.97 9.46
N SER A 54 3.21 -4.19 8.93
CA SER A 54 2.32 -5.27 9.41
C SER A 54 2.56 -5.58 10.87
N ARG A 55 3.82 -5.66 11.29
CA ARG A 55 4.21 -5.88 12.69
C ARG A 55 3.77 -4.72 13.59
N MET A 56 3.85 -3.48 13.11
CA MET A 56 3.35 -2.32 13.86
C MET A 56 1.85 -2.47 14.14
N ILE A 57 1.05 -2.78 13.11
CA ILE A 57 -0.40 -2.92 13.22
C ILE A 57 -0.77 -4.11 14.14
N LEU A 58 -0.14 -5.27 13.96
CA LEU A 58 -0.43 -6.47 14.75
C LEU A 58 -0.08 -6.35 16.24
N ARG A 59 0.70 -5.34 16.63
CA ARG A 59 1.12 -5.10 18.03
C ARG A 59 0.23 -4.12 18.78
N VAL A 60 -0.61 -3.39 18.06
CA VAL A 60 -1.52 -2.43 18.65
C VAL A 60 -2.75 -3.20 19.15
N ASP A 61 -3.00 -3.11 20.46
CA ASP A 61 -4.11 -3.82 21.12
C ASP A 61 -5.38 -2.95 21.19
N ASP A 62 -5.24 -1.65 21.46
CA ASP A 62 -6.34 -0.68 21.47
C ASP A 62 -5.92 0.61 20.75
N VAL A 63 -6.87 1.18 19.99
CA VAL A 63 -6.72 2.47 19.30
C VAL A 63 -7.86 3.37 19.73
N GLN A 64 -7.56 4.37 20.57
CA GLN A 64 -8.51 5.40 20.95
C GLN A 64 -8.27 6.68 20.15
N ALA A 65 -9.22 7.02 19.28
CA ALA A 65 -9.21 8.27 18.55
C ALA A 65 -9.95 9.35 19.35
N VAL A 66 -9.21 10.31 19.93
CA VAL A 66 -9.81 11.49 20.55
C VAL A 66 -10.15 12.50 19.46
N LYS A 67 -11.44 12.74 19.23
CA LYS A 67 -11.86 13.92 18.46
C LYS A 67 -11.65 15.14 19.34
N LYS A 68 -10.79 16.07 18.91
CA LYS A 68 -10.73 17.40 19.51
C LYS A 68 -12.01 18.11 19.09
N ASP A 69 -12.94 18.31 20.01
CA ASP A 69 -14.06 19.20 19.77
C ASP A 69 -13.47 20.57 19.40
N ARG A 70 -13.92 21.12 18.27
CA ARG A 70 -13.61 22.51 17.93
C ARG A 70 -14.29 23.35 18.99
N GLU A 71 -13.53 23.76 20.00
CA GLU A 71 -13.94 24.80 20.95
C GLU A 71 -14.46 25.99 20.12
N GLY A 72 -15.69 26.40 20.43
CA GLY A 72 -16.43 27.37 19.64
C GLY A 72 -15.62 28.63 19.39
N GLU A 73 -15.51 29.01 18.11
CA GLU A 73 -15.20 30.38 17.71
C GLU A 73 -16.38 31.27 18.13
N GLN A 74 -16.41 31.66 19.40
CA GLN A 74 -17.20 32.79 19.84
C GLN A 74 -16.48 34.03 19.30
N ALA A 75 -16.95 34.53 18.16
CA ALA A 75 -16.48 35.79 17.60
C ALA A 75 -16.68 36.90 18.67
N PRO A 76 -15.67 37.75 18.94
CA PRO A 76 -15.85 38.85 19.88
C PRO A 76 -16.97 39.77 19.38
N ASN A 77 -17.87 40.14 20.29
CA ASN A 77 -19.01 41.02 20.01
C ASN A 77 -18.47 42.39 19.55
N PRO A 78 -18.95 42.97 18.42
CA PRO A 78 -18.42 44.23 17.88
C PRO A 78 -18.62 45.46 18.78
N GLU A 79 -19.27 45.32 19.94
CA GLU A 79 -19.66 46.43 20.81
C GLU A 79 -18.49 46.99 21.67
N ASP A 80 -17.36 46.28 21.76
CA ASP A 80 -16.17 46.74 22.49
C ASP A 80 -15.20 47.60 21.63
N MET A 81 -15.57 47.98 20.41
CA MET A 81 -14.72 48.77 19.50
C MET A 81 -15.26 50.18 19.21
N GLN A 82 -15.59 50.94 20.26
CA GLN A 82 -15.75 52.40 20.13
C GLN A 82 -14.51 53.10 20.69
N PRO A 83 -13.80 53.93 19.89
CA PRO A 83 -12.88 54.90 20.43
C PRO A 83 -13.64 56.18 20.78
N GLU A 84 -13.87 56.42 22.07
CA GLU A 84 -13.68 57.69 22.81
C GLU A 84 -14.18 57.57 24.26
#